data_AF-A0A4R1R654-F1
#
_entry.id   AF-A0A4R1R654-F1
#
_cell.length_a   1.000
_cell.length_b   1.000
_cell.length_c   1.000
_cell.angle_alpha   90.00
_cell.angle_beta   90.00
_cell.angle_gamma   90.00
#
_symmetry.space_group_name_H-M   'P 1'
#
loop_
_entity.id
_entity.type
_entity.pdbx_description
1 polymer ?
#
loop_
_entity_poly.entity_id
_entity_poly.type
_entity_poly.pdbx_seq_one_letter_code
_entity_poly.pdbx_strand_id
1 'polypeptide(L)'
;MNIEIANRLVNLRKNNNLSQEALAEKLGISRQAVSKWERAEASPDTDNLILLARLYGVSLDELLKTEDEIPLSKEEAQGISDSGEVPPSSDDDEYVHVGFGGVHVKDKDGSEVHVGWDGIHVDDKKSRDNVHIDKRGVYVNGQKYDKEWFSHHHHFPFTLIIVLLYILAGTFFNAWHPAWMLFLLIPLWHSFVSAIKNENMHFFAYPVLATLLFLCAGFFANAWHPAWVIFLTIPIYYPFVSYMQGLRKEQEYEEYRSPYSDEDTEE
;
A
#
# COMPACT_ATOMS: atom_id res chain seq x y z
N MET A 1 15.06 -7.03 21.49
CA MET A 1 14.46 -6.50 22.72
C MET A 1 15.49 -6.51 23.83
N ASN A 2 15.53 -5.50 24.71
CA ASN A 2 16.41 -5.53 25.89
C ASN A 2 15.88 -6.56 26.92
N ILE A 3 16.79 -7.28 27.58
CA ILE A 3 16.49 -8.26 28.64
C ILE A 3 15.73 -7.61 29.80
N GLU A 4 16.00 -6.33 30.11
CA GLU A 4 15.26 -5.57 31.13
C GLU A 4 13.78 -5.46 30.82
N ILE A 5 13.43 -5.17 29.57
CA ILE A 5 12.04 -5.05 29.11
C ILE A 5 11.37 -6.43 29.13
N ALA A 6 12.07 -7.48 28.70
CA ALA A 6 11.56 -8.85 28.77
C ALA A 6 11.23 -9.27 30.23
N ASN A 7 12.12 -8.97 31.18
CA ASN A 7 11.88 -9.22 32.61
C ASN A 7 10.70 -8.41 33.15
N ARG A 8 10.54 -7.16 32.71
CA ARG A 8 9.39 -6.33 33.08
C ARG A 8 8.08 -6.93 32.59
N LEU A 9 8.02 -7.44 31.36
CA LEU A 9 6.85 -8.15 30.83
C LEU A 9 6.50 -9.40 31.67
N VAL A 10 7.50 -10.17 32.09
CA VAL A 10 7.30 -11.32 32.99
C VAL A 10 6.68 -10.88 34.33
N ASN A 11 7.17 -9.79 34.90
CA ASN A 11 6.69 -9.26 36.17
C ASN A 11 5.26 -8.73 36.06
N LEU A 12 4.94 -7.96 35.02
CA LEU A 12 3.59 -7.45 34.78
C LEU A 12 2.58 -8.59 34.57
N ARG A 13 2.98 -9.64 33.84
CA ARG A 13 2.14 -10.84 33.67
C ARG A 13 1.87 -11.53 35.01
N LYS A 14 2.90 -11.73 35.82
CA LYS A 14 2.78 -12.37 37.15
C LYS A 14 1.95 -11.53 38.12
N ASN A 15 2.12 -10.22 38.12
CA ASN A 15 1.34 -9.30 38.96
C ASN A 15 -0.14 -9.31 38.61
N ASN A 16 -0.47 -9.59 37.34
CA ASN A 16 -1.85 -9.76 36.87
C ASN A 16 -2.36 -11.21 37.00
N ASN A 17 -1.60 -12.11 37.64
CA ASN A 17 -1.92 -13.53 37.84
C ASN A 17 -2.23 -14.29 36.53
N LEU A 18 -1.59 -13.91 35.42
CA LEU A 18 -1.81 -14.53 34.11
C LEU A 18 -0.77 -15.63 33.82
N SER A 19 -1.21 -16.74 33.24
CA SER A 19 -0.29 -17.70 32.60
C SER A 19 0.16 -17.16 31.23
N GLN A 20 1.23 -17.74 30.66
CA GLN A 20 1.64 -17.39 29.29
C GLN A 20 0.54 -17.72 28.27
N GLU A 21 -0.20 -18.82 28.48
CA GLU A 21 -1.36 -19.15 27.63
C GLU A 21 -2.47 -18.11 27.77
N ALA A 22 -2.82 -17.72 29.00
CA ALA A 22 -3.89 -16.76 29.26
C ALA A 22 -3.56 -15.36 28.71
N LEU A 23 -2.29 -14.94 28.79
CA LEU A 23 -1.84 -13.69 28.18
C LEU A 23 -1.93 -13.76 26.65
N ALA A 24 -1.48 -14.86 26.06
CA ALA A 24 -1.54 -15.06 24.62
C ALA A 24 -2.99 -15.05 24.09
N GLU A 25 -3.90 -15.69 24.82
CA GLU A 25 -5.34 -15.69 24.51
C GLU A 25 -5.93 -14.29 24.56
N LYS A 26 -5.62 -13.50 25.60
CA LYS A 26 -6.08 -12.11 25.73
C LYS A 26 -5.56 -11.19 24.63
N LEU A 27 -4.37 -11.45 24.11
CA LEU A 27 -3.74 -10.67 23.04
C LEU A 27 -4.08 -11.20 21.63
N GLY A 28 -4.75 -12.36 21.51
CA GLY A 28 -5.06 -12.98 20.23
C GLY A 28 -3.84 -13.53 19.48
N ILE A 29 -2.79 -13.94 20.20
CA ILE A 29 -1.52 -14.41 19.64
C ILE A 29 -1.19 -15.83 20.11
N SER A 30 -0.13 -16.43 19.56
CA SER A 30 0.35 -17.73 20.00
C SER A 30 1.11 -17.64 21.34
N ARG A 31 0.97 -18.64 22.20
CA ARG A 31 1.78 -18.80 23.42
C ARG A 31 3.29 -18.72 23.15
N GLN A 32 3.72 -19.24 22.00
CA GLN A 32 5.13 -19.20 21.59
C GLN A 32 5.64 -17.76 21.40
N ALA A 33 4.80 -16.84 20.91
CA ALA A 33 5.16 -15.43 20.76
C ALA A 33 5.45 -14.78 22.14
N VAL A 34 4.53 -14.93 23.09
CA VAL A 34 4.72 -14.47 24.48
C VAL A 34 6.01 -15.05 25.08
N SER A 35 6.23 -16.35 24.88
CA SER A 35 7.42 -17.02 25.40
C SER A 35 8.73 -16.50 24.80
N LYS A 36 8.74 -16.07 23.52
CA LYS A 36 9.91 -15.46 22.89
C LYS A 36 10.17 -14.05 23.42
N TRP A 37 9.12 -13.27 23.68
CA TRP A 37 9.23 -11.93 24.27
C TRP A 37 9.80 -11.99 25.68
N GLU A 38 9.30 -12.91 26.51
CA GLU A 38 9.78 -13.10 27.89
C GLU A 38 11.23 -13.62 27.97
N ARG A 39 11.77 -14.18 26.88
CA ARG A 39 13.18 -14.61 26.77
C ARG A 39 14.07 -13.62 26.02
N ALA A 40 13.55 -12.45 25.64
CA ALA A 40 14.24 -11.47 24.80
C ALA A 40 14.68 -12.00 23.41
N GLU A 41 14.14 -13.13 22.96
CA GLU A 41 14.42 -13.73 21.64
C GLU A 41 13.72 -12.99 20.49
N ALA A 42 12.63 -12.28 20.81
CA ALA A 42 11.88 -11.45 19.87
C ALA A 42 11.33 -10.21 20.59
N SER A 43 11.06 -9.15 19.84
CA SER A 43 10.33 -7.98 20.33
C SER A 43 8.84 -8.11 19.98
N PRO A 44 7.90 -7.70 20.85
CA PRO A 44 6.52 -7.47 20.46
C PRO A 44 6.46 -6.36 19.41
N ASP A 45 5.53 -6.47 18.47
CA ASP A 45 5.23 -5.38 17.54
C ASP A 45 4.52 -4.21 18.24
N THR A 46 4.38 -3.08 17.54
CA THR A 46 3.77 -1.87 18.08
C THR A 46 2.34 -2.11 18.58
N ASP A 47 1.55 -2.89 17.85
CA ASP A 47 0.16 -3.19 18.22
C ASP A 47 0.09 -4.01 19.51
N ASN A 48 0.94 -5.03 19.65
CA ASN A 48 1.05 -5.84 20.86
C ASN A 48 1.59 -5.04 22.04
N LEU A 49 2.52 -4.10 21.81
CA LEU A 49 2.99 -3.18 22.86
C LEU A 49 1.86 -2.28 23.39
N ILE A 50 1.03 -1.74 22.49
CA ILE A 50 -0.15 -0.94 22.88
C ILE A 50 -1.17 -1.80 23.64
N LEU A 51 -1.41 -3.03 23.19
CA LEU A 51 -2.32 -3.96 23.87
C LEU A 51 -1.79 -4.36 25.25
N LEU A 52 -0.49 -4.62 25.39
CA LEU A 52 0.16 -4.91 26.68
C LEU A 52 0.05 -3.71 27.64
N ALA A 53 0.33 -2.50 27.16
CA ALA A 53 0.19 -1.27 27.94
C ALA A 53 -1.25 -1.08 28.46
N ARG A 54 -2.25 -1.28 27.59
CA ARG A 54 -3.67 -1.23 27.96
C ARG A 54 -4.07 -2.35 28.92
N LEU A 55 -3.58 -3.57 28.70
CA LEU A 55 -3.90 -4.73 29.54
C LEU A 55 -3.37 -4.55 30.97
N TYR A 56 -2.18 -3.98 31.10
CA TYR A 56 -1.52 -3.79 32.39
C TYR A 56 -1.80 -2.42 33.03
N GLY A 57 -2.44 -1.50 32.31
CA GLY A 57 -2.77 -0.17 32.81
C GLY A 57 -1.55 0.75 32.99
N VAL A 58 -0.47 0.52 32.23
CA VAL A 58 0.77 1.29 32.27
C VAL A 58 0.95 2.08 30.98
N SER A 59 1.75 3.16 31.01
CA SER A 59 2.10 3.88 29.79
C SER A 59 3.10 3.08 28.94
N LEU A 60 3.19 3.36 27.63
CA LEU A 60 4.17 2.70 26.76
C LEU A 60 5.61 3.06 27.16
N ASP A 61 5.82 4.30 27.61
CA ASP A 61 7.09 4.76 28.17
C ASP A 61 7.49 3.94 29.41
N GLU A 62 6.55 3.76 30.34
CA GLU A 62 6.75 2.90 31.50
C GLU A 62 6.97 1.43 31.10
N LEU A 63 6.36 0.95 30.02
CA LEU A 63 6.57 -0.42 29.54
C LEU A 63 7.98 -0.62 28.96
N LEU A 64 8.54 0.40 28.31
CA LEU A 64 9.79 0.33 27.54
C LEU A 64 11.00 1.00 28.20
N LYS A 65 10.83 1.63 29.37
CA LYS A 65 11.89 2.33 30.09
C LYS A 65 13.11 1.44 30.33
N THR A 66 14.25 1.85 29.81
CA THR A 66 15.59 1.30 30.06
C THR A 66 16.38 2.23 30.97
N GLU A 67 17.34 1.69 31.71
CA GLU A 67 18.21 2.48 32.61
C GLU A 67 19.28 3.29 31.86
N ASP A 68 19.41 3.06 30.55
CA ASP A 68 20.24 3.84 29.64
C ASP A 68 19.61 5.22 29.40
N GLU A 69 19.78 6.14 30.34
CA GLU A 69 19.50 7.56 30.13
C GLU A 69 20.42 8.06 29.01
N ILE A 70 19.85 8.41 27.84
CA ILE A 70 20.51 9.36 26.94
C ILE A 70 20.73 10.60 27.79
N PRO A 71 21.97 11.09 27.98
CA PRO A 71 22.21 12.27 28.78
C PRO A 71 21.48 13.43 28.12
N LEU A 72 20.31 13.80 28.66
CA LEU A 72 19.65 15.03 28.32
C LEU A 72 20.64 16.13 28.70
N SER A 73 21.18 16.82 27.68
CA SER A 73 21.87 18.07 27.89
C SER A 73 20.91 18.98 28.68
N LYS A 74 21.36 19.44 29.85
CA LYS A 74 20.58 20.23 30.80
C LYS A 74 20.24 21.64 30.29
N GLU A 75 20.19 21.87 28.98
CA GLU A 75 19.92 23.18 28.38
C GLU A 75 18.42 23.44 28.18
N GLU A 76 17.55 22.43 28.26
CA GLU A 76 16.10 22.61 28.10
C GLU A 76 15.34 22.84 29.43
N ALA A 77 16.01 22.75 30.57
CA ALA A 77 15.36 22.90 31.89
C ALA A 77 15.21 24.37 32.37
N GLN A 78 15.62 25.36 31.57
CA GLN A 78 15.37 26.79 31.85
C GLN A 78 14.32 27.44 30.94
N GLY A 79 13.60 26.67 30.13
CA GLY A 79 12.59 27.17 29.18
C GLY A 79 11.12 27.00 29.60
N ILE A 80 10.80 26.57 30.83
CA ILE A 80 9.40 26.42 31.27
C ILE A 80 9.21 27.10 32.63
N SER A 81 9.18 28.43 32.58
CA SER A 81 8.43 29.23 33.56
C SER A 81 8.03 30.55 32.92
N ASP A 82 7.13 30.51 31.93
CA ASP A 82 6.14 31.58 31.85
C ASP A 82 4.88 31.13 31.13
N SER A 83 3.79 31.08 31.88
CA SER A 83 2.45 31.25 31.36
C SER A 83 2.29 32.70 30.92
N GLY A 84 2.52 33.01 29.64
CA GLY A 84 2.37 34.38 29.17
C GLY A 84 2.57 34.54 27.66
N GLU A 85 1.50 34.94 26.98
CA GLU A 85 1.46 35.73 25.75
C GLU A 85 2.27 35.26 24.53
N VAL A 86 1.53 34.80 23.52
CA VAL A 86 1.93 34.81 22.10
C VAL A 86 2.30 36.24 21.67
N PRO A 87 3.52 36.52 21.18
CA PRO A 87 3.76 37.67 20.32
C PRO A 87 3.49 37.26 18.86
N PRO A 88 2.91 38.16 18.04
CA PRO A 88 2.68 37.90 16.63
C PRO A 88 4.01 38.12 15.89
N SER A 89 4.53 37.11 15.21
CA SER A 89 5.66 37.32 14.31
C SER A 89 5.56 36.43 13.08
N SER A 90 5.38 37.12 11.96
CA SER A 90 5.64 36.75 10.55
C SER A 90 5.00 35.48 10.00
N ASP A 91 4.09 35.68 9.05
CA ASP A 91 3.48 34.64 8.21
C ASP A 91 4.46 33.86 7.29
N ASP A 92 5.78 34.09 7.42
CA ASP A 92 6.80 33.71 6.42
C ASP A 92 7.92 32.79 6.94
N ASP A 93 7.90 32.41 8.22
CA ASP A 93 9.03 31.69 8.79
C ASP A 93 8.84 30.18 8.69
N GLU A 94 9.66 29.58 7.81
CA GLU A 94 9.90 28.15 7.71
C GLU A 94 10.19 27.57 9.09
N TYR A 95 9.42 26.57 9.49
CA TYR A 95 9.67 25.92 10.77
C TYR A 95 9.43 24.42 10.70
N VAL A 96 10.28 23.70 11.43
CA VAL A 96 10.18 22.27 11.66
C VAL A 96 9.95 22.07 13.15
N HIS A 97 8.82 21.49 13.51
CA HIS A 97 8.59 21.04 14.89
C HIS A 97 8.52 19.51 14.95
N VAL A 98 9.21 18.94 15.92
CA VAL A 98 9.19 17.51 16.22
C VAL A 98 8.71 17.35 17.64
N GLY A 99 7.56 16.70 17.83
CA GLY A 99 6.96 16.52 19.14
C GLY A 99 6.19 15.21 19.26
N PHE A 100 5.63 14.97 20.44
CA PHE A 100 4.88 13.75 20.74
C PHE A 100 3.64 13.55 19.84
N GLY A 101 3.08 14.66 19.30
CA GLY A 101 1.96 14.64 18.37
C GLY A 101 2.33 14.27 16.93
N GLY A 102 3.61 14.36 16.57
CA GLY A 102 4.08 14.18 15.21
C GLY A 102 5.19 15.16 14.83
N VAL A 103 5.57 15.09 13.56
CA VAL A 103 6.49 16.03 12.90
C VAL A 103 5.65 16.95 12.02
N HIS A 104 5.83 18.26 12.14
CA HIS A 104 5.24 19.23 11.23
C HIS A 104 6.35 20.07 10.60
N VAL A 105 6.25 20.25 9.30
CA VAL A 105 7.16 21.07 8.50
C VAL A 105 6.30 22.04 7.74
N LYS A 106 6.53 23.35 7.93
CA LYS A 106 5.93 24.39 7.11
C LYS A 106 7.03 25.07 6.31
N ASP A 107 6.86 25.08 4.99
CA ASP A 107 7.76 25.74 4.06
C ASP A 107 7.36 27.22 3.84
N LYS A 108 8.30 28.05 3.39
CA LYS A 108 8.09 29.47 3.05
C LYS A 108 7.06 29.66 1.96
N ASP A 109 6.91 28.66 1.09
CA ASP A 109 5.89 28.63 0.05
C ASP A 109 4.45 28.44 0.61
N GLY A 110 4.33 28.23 1.92
CA GLY A 110 3.08 28.01 2.62
C GLY A 110 2.57 26.58 2.52
N SER A 111 3.36 25.66 1.96
CA SER A 111 3.08 24.24 1.96
C SER A 111 3.43 23.63 3.31
N GLU A 112 2.58 22.75 3.82
CA GLU A 112 2.74 22.14 5.13
C GLU A 112 2.61 20.62 5.07
N VAL A 113 3.48 19.94 5.81
CA VAL A 113 3.47 18.48 5.95
C VAL A 113 3.40 18.17 7.43
N HIS A 114 2.38 17.43 7.83
CA HIS A 114 2.22 16.90 9.17
C HIS A 114 2.20 15.37 9.15
N VAL A 115 3.10 14.75 9.90
CA VAL A 115 3.16 13.30 10.08
C VAL A 115 2.95 12.99 11.56
N GLY A 116 1.77 12.50 11.91
CA GLY A 116 1.41 12.25 13.29
C GLY A 116 0.51 11.04 13.49
N TRP A 117 0.07 10.85 14.73
CA TRP A 117 -0.79 9.72 15.10
C TRP A 117 -2.19 9.75 14.48
N ASP A 118 -2.63 10.94 14.05
CA ASP A 118 -3.90 11.17 13.34
C ASP A 118 -3.81 10.80 11.85
N GLY A 119 -2.60 10.77 11.29
CA GLY A 119 -2.37 10.51 9.88
C GLY A 119 -1.23 11.33 9.30
N ILE A 120 -1.08 11.23 7.98
CA ILE A 120 -0.17 12.05 7.19
C ILE A 120 -1.02 13.09 6.46
N HIS A 121 -0.76 14.36 6.70
CA HIS A 121 -1.36 15.49 5.99
C HIS A 121 -0.27 16.19 5.19
N VAL A 122 -0.53 16.40 3.90
CA VAL A 122 0.33 17.18 3.00
C VAL A 122 -0.60 18.20 2.36
N ASP A 123 -0.40 19.48 2.64
CA ASP A 123 -1.08 20.57 1.96
C ASP A 123 -0.05 21.35 1.14
N ASP A 124 -0.12 21.22 -0.18
CA ASP A 124 0.72 21.97 -1.10
C ASP A 124 -0.03 23.19 -1.65
N LYS A 125 0.36 24.36 -1.15
CA LYS A 125 -0.26 25.63 -1.52
C LYS A 125 0.05 26.04 -2.97
N LYS A 126 1.15 25.58 -3.56
CA LYS A 126 1.54 25.85 -4.96
C LYS A 126 0.67 25.08 -5.94
N SER A 127 0.50 23.78 -5.72
CA SER A 127 -0.34 22.91 -6.58
C SER A 127 -1.83 22.98 -6.23
N ARG A 128 -2.19 23.57 -5.07
CA ARG A 128 -3.52 23.48 -4.44
C ARG A 128 -3.97 22.04 -4.20
N ASP A 129 -3.01 21.19 -3.89
CA ASP A 129 -3.24 19.78 -3.64
C ASP A 129 -3.18 19.50 -2.15
N ASN A 130 -4.23 18.91 -1.61
CA ASN A 130 -4.24 18.41 -0.25
C ASN A 130 -4.37 16.89 -0.23
N VAL A 131 -3.49 16.23 0.49
CA VAL A 131 -3.46 14.77 0.65
C VAL A 131 -3.54 14.47 2.13
N HIS A 132 -4.55 13.69 2.51
CA HIS A 132 -4.76 13.29 3.89
C HIS A 132 -4.88 11.77 3.95
N ILE A 133 -4.02 11.13 4.75
CA ILE A 133 -3.96 9.69 4.92
C ILE A 133 -4.20 9.38 6.38
N ASP A 134 -5.39 8.87 6.71
CA ASP A 134 -5.76 8.46 8.06
C ASP A 134 -6.11 6.97 8.11
N LYS A 135 -6.54 6.50 9.29
CA LYS A 135 -6.98 5.12 9.49
C LYS A 135 -8.27 4.76 8.72
N ARG A 136 -8.99 5.74 8.17
CA ARG A 136 -10.25 5.60 7.43
C ARG A 136 -10.05 5.59 5.91
N GLY A 137 -8.90 6.03 5.41
CA GLY A 137 -8.49 5.92 4.02
C GLY A 137 -7.59 7.06 3.54
N VAL A 138 -7.28 7.02 2.26
CA VAL A 138 -6.53 8.08 1.57
C VAL A 138 -7.54 9.07 1.00
N TYR A 139 -7.32 10.37 1.17
CA TYR A 139 -8.11 11.45 0.60
C TYR A 139 -7.18 12.38 -0.17
N VAL A 140 -7.58 12.77 -1.37
CA VAL A 140 -6.88 13.73 -2.23
C VAL A 140 -7.88 14.80 -2.64
N ASN A 141 -7.62 16.07 -2.37
CA ASN A 141 -8.50 17.19 -2.73
C ASN A 141 -9.92 17.04 -2.16
N GLY A 142 -10.02 16.53 -0.93
CA GLY A 142 -11.27 16.24 -0.23
C GLY A 142 -12.07 15.05 -0.77
N GLN A 143 -11.61 14.38 -1.83
CA GLN A 143 -12.21 13.15 -2.34
C GLN A 143 -11.52 11.94 -1.73
N LYS A 144 -12.29 10.97 -1.21
CA LYS A 144 -11.73 9.71 -0.72
C LYS A 144 -11.18 8.93 -1.92
N TYR A 145 -9.87 8.76 -1.95
CA TYR A 145 -9.19 7.88 -2.89
C TYR A 145 -9.41 6.43 -2.45
N ASP A 146 -10.54 5.87 -2.85
CA ASP A 146 -10.82 4.46 -2.67
C ASP A 146 -10.33 3.69 -3.91
N LYS A 147 -9.48 2.68 -3.71
CA LYS A 147 -9.29 1.66 -4.75
C LYS A 147 -10.58 0.85 -4.98
N GLU A 148 -11.62 1.03 -4.15
CA GLU A 148 -12.89 0.29 -4.15
C GLU A 148 -13.96 0.78 -5.15
N TRP A 149 -14.12 2.08 -5.43
CA TRP A 149 -15.06 2.59 -6.46
C TRP A 149 -14.84 1.86 -7.78
N PHE A 150 -13.57 1.69 -8.09
CA PHE A 150 -13.07 0.98 -9.23
C PHE A 150 -13.35 -0.53 -9.21
N SER A 151 -13.42 -1.18 -8.05
CA SER A 151 -13.78 -2.60 -7.92
C SER A 151 -15.27 -2.84 -8.24
N HIS A 152 -16.15 -1.92 -7.82
CA HIS A 152 -17.58 -2.17 -7.90
C HIS A 152 -18.24 -1.83 -9.25
N HIS A 153 -17.61 -0.98 -10.09
CA HIS A 153 -18.10 -0.67 -11.44
C HIS A 153 -17.90 -1.81 -12.48
N HIS A 154 -17.47 -3.01 -12.05
CA HIS A 154 -17.23 -4.16 -12.93
C HIS A 154 -18.48 -4.96 -13.33
N HIS A 155 -19.69 -4.49 -13.01
CA HIS A 155 -20.94 -5.09 -13.53
C HIS A 155 -21.54 -4.29 -14.70
N PHE A 156 -20.73 -3.73 -15.59
CA PHE A 156 -21.26 -3.46 -16.93
C PHE A 156 -21.69 -4.82 -17.52
N PRO A 157 -22.94 -5.01 -17.99
CA PRO A 157 -23.50 -6.32 -18.33
C PRO A 157 -22.97 -6.82 -19.69
N PHE A 158 -21.67 -6.75 -19.90
CA PHE A 158 -20.99 -7.22 -21.10
C PHE A 158 -21.27 -8.69 -21.38
N THR A 159 -21.41 -9.51 -20.33
CA THR A 159 -21.86 -10.90 -20.43
C THR A 159 -23.25 -11.02 -21.04
N LEU A 160 -24.22 -10.18 -20.64
CA LEU A 160 -25.56 -10.17 -21.23
C LEU A 160 -25.52 -9.70 -22.69
N ILE A 161 -24.68 -8.73 -23.02
CA ILE A 161 -24.49 -8.27 -24.41
C ILE A 161 -23.95 -9.40 -25.29
N ILE A 162 -22.95 -10.15 -24.81
CA ILE A 162 -22.40 -11.31 -25.52
C ILE A 162 -23.43 -12.42 -25.69
N VAL A 163 -24.19 -12.73 -24.63
CA VAL A 163 -25.26 -13.75 -24.69
C VAL A 163 -26.35 -13.33 -25.68
N LEU A 164 -26.73 -12.05 -25.70
CA LEU A 164 -27.70 -11.52 -26.65
C LEU A 164 -27.18 -11.59 -28.09
N LEU A 165 -25.90 -11.23 -28.32
CA LEU A 165 -25.23 -11.39 -29.62
C LEU A 165 -25.17 -12.86 -30.07
N TYR A 166 -24.90 -13.78 -29.15
CA TYR A 166 -24.89 -15.22 -29.43
C TYR A 166 -26.26 -15.72 -29.89
N ILE A 167 -27.33 -15.34 -29.17
CA ILE A 167 -28.71 -15.70 -29.53
C ILE A 167 -29.06 -15.11 -30.91
N LEU A 168 -28.76 -13.83 -31.15
CA LEU A 168 -29.02 -13.18 -32.44
C LEU A 168 -28.24 -13.84 -33.60
N ALA A 169 -26.97 -14.17 -33.39
CA ALA A 169 -26.17 -14.86 -34.40
C ALA A 169 -26.71 -16.28 -34.71
N GLY A 170 -27.16 -16.99 -33.68
CA GLY A 170 -27.82 -18.30 -33.81
C GLY A 170 -29.14 -18.23 -34.56
N THR A 171 -30.00 -17.25 -34.27
CA THR A 171 -31.34 -17.17 -34.87
C THR A 171 -31.36 -16.59 -36.27
N PHE A 172 -30.52 -15.59 -36.57
CA PHE A 172 -30.52 -14.91 -37.88
C PHE A 172 -29.61 -15.59 -38.91
N PHE A 173 -28.47 -16.14 -38.47
CA PHE A 173 -27.45 -16.69 -39.38
C PHE A 173 -27.29 -18.21 -39.24
N ASN A 174 -28.09 -18.87 -38.40
CA ASN A 174 -27.97 -20.29 -38.04
C ASN A 174 -26.55 -20.65 -37.54
N ALA A 175 -25.84 -19.66 -36.99
CA ALA A 175 -24.42 -19.70 -36.73
C ALA A 175 -24.09 -20.19 -35.31
N TRP A 176 -24.86 -21.16 -34.78
CA TRP A 176 -24.69 -21.68 -33.42
C TRP A 176 -23.28 -22.24 -33.14
N HIS A 177 -22.70 -22.89 -34.15
CA HIS A 177 -21.39 -23.54 -34.06
C HIS A 177 -20.18 -22.60 -34.13
N PRO A 178 -20.18 -21.50 -34.89
CA PRO A 178 -19.10 -20.50 -34.75
C PRO A 178 -19.38 -19.48 -33.63
N ALA A 179 -20.64 -19.27 -33.24
CA ALA A 179 -20.98 -18.22 -32.28
C ALA A 179 -20.50 -18.49 -30.84
N TRP A 180 -20.19 -19.72 -30.44
CA TRP A 180 -19.62 -19.97 -29.09
C TRP A 180 -18.27 -19.28 -28.88
N MET A 181 -17.56 -18.94 -29.96
CA MET A 181 -16.32 -18.16 -29.87
C MET A 181 -16.55 -16.77 -29.26
N LEU A 182 -17.78 -16.24 -29.30
CA LEU A 182 -18.15 -14.99 -28.63
C LEU A 182 -17.92 -15.07 -27.10
N PHE A 183 -18.04 -16.25 -26.50
CA PHE A 183 -17.78 -16.43 -25.07
C PHE A 183 -16.30 -16.30 -24.71
N LEU A 184 -15.37 -16.51 -25.66
CA LEU A 184 -13.94 -16.25 -25.45
C LEU A 184 -13.64 -14.75 -25.33
N LEU A 185 -14.56 -13.87 -25.73
CA LEU A 185 -14.41 -12.43 -25.49
C LEU A 185 -14.69 -12.04 -24.03
N ILE A 186 -15.36 -12.88 -23.24
CA ILE A 186 -15.67 -12.57 -21.83
C ILE A 186 -14.38 -12.42 -21.00
N PRO A 187 -13.45 -13.40 -21.00
CA PRO A 187 -12.17 -13.23 -20.30
C PRO A 187 -11.33 -12.08 -20.87
N LEU A 188 -11.35 -11.90 -22.20
CA LEU A 188 -10.59 -10.83 -22.87
C LEU A 188 -11.06 -9.44 -22.45
N TRP A 189 -12.37 -9.22 -22.36
CA TRP A 189 -12.93 -7.95 -21.91
C TRP A 189 -12.56 -7.66 -20.46
N HIS A 190 -12.72 -8.63 -19.57
CA HIS A 190 -12.37 -8.47 -18.16
C HIS A 190 -10.89 -8.15 -17.99
N SER A 191 -10.03 -8.90 -18.68
CA SER A 191 -8.58 -8.66 -18.69
C SER A 191 -8.20 -7.32 -19.33
N PHE A 192 -8.90 -6.88 -20.37
CA PHE A 192 -8.65 -5.60 -21.04
C PHE A 192 -9.00 -4.41 -20.15
N VAL A 193 -10.19 -4.43 -19.53
CA VAL A 193 -10.60 -3.42 -18.56
C VAL A 193 -9.63 -3.38 -17.39
N SER A 194 -9.22 -4.55 -16.88
CA SER A 194 -8.25 -4.65 -15.79
C SER A 194 -6.85 -4.16 -16.20
N ALA A 195 -6.42 -4.41 -17.44
CA ALA A 195 -5.14 -3.94 -17.96
C ALA A 195 -5.09 -2.43 -18.18
N ILE A 196 -6.17 -1.82 -18.69
CA ILE A 196 -6.29 -0.36 -18.84
C ILE A 196 -6.27 0.31 -17.48
N LYS A 197 -7.07 -0.22 -16.55
CA LYS A 197 -7.31 0.43 -15.27
C LYS A 197 -6.14 0.31 -14.30
N ASN A 198 -5.41 -0.80 -14.34
CA ASN A 198 -4.27 -1.04 -13.46
C ASN A 198 -2.92 -0.70 -14.12
N GLU A 199 -2.92 -0.12 -15.33
CA GLU A 199 -1.73 0.12 -16.18
C GLU A 199 -0.78 -1.08 -16.31
N ASN A 200 -1.29 -2.28 -16.03
CA ASN A 200 -0.51 -3.50 -15.87
C ASN A 200 -0.93 -4.48 -16.96
N MET A 201 -0.21 -4.43 -18.09
CA MET A 201 -0.40 -5.33 -19.22
C MET A 201 -0.17 -6.81 -18.87
N HIS A 202 0.50 -7.11 -17.76
CA HIS A 202 0.71 -8.48 -17.27
C HIS A 202 -0.57 -9.29 -17.02
N PHE A 203 -1.67 -8.63 -16.67
CA PHE A 203 -2.95 -9.30 -16.36
C PHE A 203 -3.82 -9.56 -17.60
N PHE A 204 -3.33 -9.24 -18.80
CA PHE A 204 -4.06 -9.50 -20.03
C PHE A 204 -4.18 -11.02 -20.29
N ALA A 205 -5.38 -11.49 -20.64
CA ALA A 205 -5.68 -12.90 -20.92
C ALA A 205 -5.14 -13.36 -22.28
N TYR A 206 -3.81 -13.24 -22.47
CA TYR A 206 -3.12 -13.55 -23.72
C TYR A 206 -3.36 -14.98 -24.24
N PRO A 207 -3.40 -16.05 -23.41
CA PRO A 207 -3.73 -17.40 -23.87
C PRO A 207 -5.13 -17.51 -24.50
N VAL A 208 -6.10 -16.73 -24.01
CA VAL A 208 -7.46 -16.69 -24.57
C VAL A 208 -7.46 -16.00 -25.94
N LEU A 209 -6.64 -14.96 -26.11
CA LEU A 209 -6.46 -14.31 -27.41
C LEU A 209 -5.78 -15.25 -28.41
N ALA A 210 -4.71 -15.93 -27.98
CA ALA A 210 -3.97 -16.88 -28.80
C ALA A 210 -4.85 -18.04 -29.27
N THR A 211 -5.67 -18.61 -28.37
CA THR A 211 -6.64 -19.65 -28.72
C THR A 211 -7.71 -19.14 -29.70
N LEU A 212 -8.24 -17.92 -29.52
CA LEU A 212 -9.18 -17.31 -30.46
C LEU A 212 -8.56 -17.09 -31.84
N LEU A 213 -7.33 -16.57 -31.93
CA LEU A 213 -6.63 -16.38 -33.20
C LEU A 213 -6.32 -17.70 -33.91
N PHE A 214 -5.93 -18.73 -33.15
CA PHE A 214 -5.73 -20.09 -33.68
C PHE A 214 -7.01 -20.66 -34.31
N LEU A 215 -8.14 -20.53 -33.61
CA LEU A 215 -9.44 -21.00 -34.10
C LEU A 215 -9.87 -20.22 -35.36
N CYS A 216 -9.70 -18.89 -35.37
CA CYS A 216 -9.99 -18.08 -36.56
C CYS A 216 -9.13 -18.48 -37.76
N ALA A 217 -7.83 -18.71 -37.57
CA ALA A 217 -6.95 -19.17 -38.65
C ALA A 217 -7.36 -20.56 -39.18
N GLY A 218 -7.80 -21.45 -38.29
CA GLY A 218 -8.34 -22.77 -38.65
C GLY A 218 -9.64 -22.69 -39.45
N PHE A 219 -10.61 -21.89 -38.99
CA PHE A 219 -11.94 -21.81 -39.63
C PHE A 219 -11.96 -20.98 -40.92
N PHE A 220 -11.25 -19.86 -40.98
CA PHE A 220 -11.32 -18.94 -42.12
C PHE A 220 -10.25 -19.20 -43.18
N ALA A 221 -9.07 -19.70 -42.77
CA ALA A 221 -7.95 -19.93 -43.68
C ALA A 221 -7.58 -21.41 -43.84
N ASN A 222 -8.31 -22.33 -43.18
CA ASN A 222 -8.00 -23.76 -43.11
C ASN A 222 -6.55 -24.04 -42.66
N ALA A 223 -5.99 -23.10 -41.89
CA ALA A 223 -4.56 -22.99 -41.62
C ALA A 223 -4.20 -23.65 -40.28
N TRP A 224 -4.74 -24.83 -40.01
CA TRP A 224 -4.55 -25.56 -38.74
C TRP A 224 -3.08 -25.87 -38.43
N HIS A 225 -2.31 -26.19 -39.47
CA HIS A 225 -0.90 -26.60 -39.37
C HIS A 225 0.12 -25.47 -39.26
N PRO A 226 -0.05 -24.27 -39.86
CA PRO A 226 0.83 -23.14 -39.54
C PRO A 226 0.37 -22.36 -38.29
N ALA A 227 -0.91 -22.42 -37.92
CA ALA A 227 -1.46 -21.60 -36.84
C ALA A 227 -0.97 -22.00 -35.43
N TRP A 228 -0.45 -23.22 -35.21
CA TRP A 228 0.06 -23.61 -33.88
C TRP A 228 1.24 -22.74 -33.42
N VAL A 229 1.95 -22.09 -34.34
CA VAL A 229 3.04 -21.14 -34.03
C VAL A 229 2.54 -20.00 -33.13
N ILE A 230 1.24 -19.67 -33.18
CA ILE A 230 0.60 -18.69 -32.28
C ILE A 230 0.75 -19.11 -30.81
N PHE A 231 0.81 -20.39 -30.47
CA PHE A 231 1.00 -20.81 -29.08
C PHE A 231 2.42 -20.56 -28.56
N LEU A 232 3.41 -20.48 -29.46
CA LEU A 232 4.79 -20.16 -29.07
C LEU A 232 4.96 -18.71 -28.62
N THR A 233 3.99 -17.84 -28.90
CA THR A 233 4.04 -16.46 -28.42
C THR A 233 3.63 -16.36 -26.96
N ILE A 234 2.94 -17.36 -26.40
CA ILE A 234 2.50 -17.34 -24.99
C ILE A 234 3.68 -17.32 -24.02
N PRO A 235 4.71 -18.21 -24.14
CA PRO A 235 5.88 -18.15 -23.27
C PRO A 235 6.72 -16.88 -23.46
N ILE A 236 6.69 -16.27 -24.64
CA ILE A 236 7.48 -15.07 -24.97
C ILE A 236 6.79 -13.80 -24.45
N TYR A 237 5.46 -13.78 -24.43
CA TYR A 237 4.66 -12.62 -24.08
C TYR A 237 4.95 -12.10 -22.67
N TYR A 238 4.90 -12.96 -21.65
CA TYR A 238 5.06 -12.52 -20.27
C TYR A 238 6.46 -11.98 -19.95
N PRO A 239 7.57 -12.63 -20.36
CA PRO A 239 8.92 -12.06 -20.23
C PRO A 239 9.06 -10.73 -20.98
N PHE A 240 8.55 -10.64 -22.20
CA PHE A 240 8.63 -9.40 -22.99
C PHE A 240 7.91 -8.23 -22.31
N VAL A 241 6.68 -8.46 -21.82
CA VAL A 241 5.92 -7.44 -21.07
C VAL A 241 6.65 -7.03 -19.79
N SER A 242 7.24 -8.00 -19.06
CA SER A 242 8.00 -7.69 -17.84
C SER A 242 9.24 -6.84 -18.13
N TYR A 243 9.93 -7.11 -19.23
CA TYR A 243 11.09 -6.36 -19.67
C TYR A 243 10.73 -4.92 -20.06
N MET A 244 9.69 -4.74 -20.87
CA MET A 244 9.20 -3.42 -21.27
C MET A 244 8.77 -2.55 -20.07
N GLN A 245 8.15 -3.17 -19.06
CA GLN A 245 7.78 -2.46 -17.83
C GLN A 245 9.00 -2.09 -16.97
N GLY A 246 10.03 -2.94 -16.96
CA GLY A 246 11.29 -2.65 -16.27
C GLY A 246 11.98 -1.40 -16.83
N LEU A 247 12.05 -1.30 -18.16
CA LEU A 247 12.64 -0.13 -18.84
C LEU A 247 11.90 1.18 -18.56
N ARG A 248 10.56 1.15 -18.53
CA ARG A 248 9.77 2.35 -18.21
C ARG A 248 10.05 2.86 -16.79
N LYS A 249 10.24 1.94 -15.83
CA LYS A 249 10.58 2.30 -14.45
C LYS A 249 11.99 2.87 -14.35
N GLU A 250 12.97 2.29 -15.04
CA GLU A 250 14.34 2.82 -15.03
C GLU A 250 14.41 4.25 -15.56
N GLN A 251 13.67 4.58 -16.63
CA GLN A 251 13.59 5.96 -17.15
C GLN A 251 13.00 6.93 -16.13
N GLU A 252 11.94 6.52 -15.42
CA GLU A 252 11.31 7.33 -14.36
C GLU A 252 12.25 7.53 -13.15
N TYR A 253 13.05 6.51 -12.80
CA TYR A 253 14.09 6.62 -11.76
C TYR A 253 15.27 7.51 -12.18
N GLU A 254 15.69 7.46 -13.44
CA GLU A 254 16.77 8.30 -13.97
C GLU A 254 16.36 9.78 -14.07
N GLU A 255 15.10 10.06 -14.44
CA GLU A 255 14.54 11.42 -14.46
C GLU A 255 14.46 12.03 -13.06
N TYR A 256 14.19 11.22 -12.02
CA TYR A 256 14.17 11.67 -10.62
C TYR A 256 15.58 11.81 -9.99
N ARG A 257 16.61 11.23 -10.63
CA ARG A 257 17.99 11.19 -10.07
C ARG A 257 18.83 12.44 -10.38
N SER A 258 18.38 13.33 -11.26
CA SER A 258 19.12 14.53 -11.67
C SER A 258 18.37 15.79 -11.19
N PRO A 259 18.76 16.43 -10.07
CA PRO A 259 19.95 17.28 -10.02
C PRO A 259 20.66 17.42 -8.64
N TYR A 260 20.74 16.37 -7.81
CA TYR A 260 21.33 16.48 -6.45
C TYR A 260 22.68 15.74 -6.26
N SER A 261 23.28 15.18 -7.30
CA SER A 261 24.51 14.38 -7.12
C SER A 261 25.83 15.12 -7.26
N ASP A 262 25.84 16.39 -7.71
CA ASP A 262 27.06 16.99 -8.25
C ASP A 262 27.53 18.29 -7.54
N GLU A 263 26.88 18.77 -6.47
CA GLU A 263 27.29 20.04 -5.80
C GLU A 263 28.03 19.90 -4.45
N ASP A 264 28.05 18.74 -3.77
CA ASP A 264 28.57 18.67 -2.39
C ASP A 264 29.88 17.87 -2.21
N THR A 265 30.80 17.88 -3.18
CA THR A 265 32.13 17.22 -3.02
C THR A 265 33.36 18.08 -3.29
N GLU A 266 33.22 19.40 -3.20
CA GLU A 266 34.37 20.30 -3.10
C GLU A 266 34.22 21.24 -1.90
N GLU A 267 34.63 20.79 -0.71
CA GLU A 267 35.25 21.63 0.33
C GLU A 267 36.05 20.77 1.34
#